data_AF-A0A1I8ADB2-F1
#
_entry.id   AF-A0A1I8ADB2-F1
#
_cell.length_a   1.000
_cell.length_b   1.000
_cell.length_c   1.000
_cell.angle_alpha   90.00
_cell.angle_beta   90.00
_cell.angle_gamma   90.00
#
_symmetry.space_group_name_H-M   'P 1'
#
loop_
_entity.id
_entity.type
_entity.pdbx_description
1 polymer ?
#
loop_
_entity_poly.entity_id
_entity_poly.type
_entity_poly.pdbx_seq_one_letter_code
_entity_poly.pdbx_strand_id
1 'polypeptide(L)'
;MVAEGITRARLPANNEVICTLRDDSVPGLAKELGNTRSAVALELWRPHLEGSVVVIGNAPTALFYLLEMIDAGAPKPALIVGFPVGFVGAAESKAMLAADSRGV
;
A
#
# COMPACT_ATOMS: atom_id res chain seq x y z
N MET A 1 -1.81 12.85 -1.22
CA MET A 1 -0.76 13.41 -0.35
C MET A 1 0.58 12.77 -0.62
N VAL A 2 0.82 11.50 -0.25
CA VAL A 2 2.11 10.83 -0.51
C VAL A 2 2.54 10.94 -1.98
N ALA A 3 1.67 10.53 -2.92
CA ALA A 3 1.96 10.60 -4.35
C ALA A 3 2.32 12.02 -4.85
N GLU A 4 1.60 13.04 -4.37
CA GLU A 4 1.85 14.46 -4.71
C GLU A 4 3.15 15.00 -4.08
N GLY A 5 3.59 14.40 -2.97
CA GLY A 5 4.83 14.78 -2.30
C GLY A 5 6.09 14.23 -2.97
N ILE A 6 5.97 13.30 -3.91
CA ILE A 6 7.11 12.74 -4.64
C ILE A 6 7.57 13.75 -5.70
N THR A 7 8.75 14.33 -5.50
CA THR A 7 9.35 15.29 -6.44
C THR A 7 9.76 14.58 -7.73
N ARG A 8 8.97 14.73 -8.79
CA ARG A 8 9.17 14.05 -10.09
C ARG A 8 10.57 14.25 -10.69
N ALA A 9 11.13 15.45 -10.59
CA ALA A 9 12.47 15.77 -11.09
C ALA A 9 13.61 15.03 -10.37
N ARG A 10 13.35 14.42 -9.21
CA ARG A 10 14.35 13.64 -8.45
C ARG A 10 14.25 12.14 -8.70
N LEU A 11 13.26 11.68 -9.48
CA LEU A 11 13.17 10.28 -9.85
C LEU A 11 14.34 9.94 -10.79
N PRO A 12 15.16 8.93 -10.48
CA PRO A 12 16.38 8.62 -11.24
C PRO A 12 16.11 8.03 -12.64
N ALA A 13 14.86 7.66 -12.89
CA ALA A 13 14.33 7.18 -14.16
C ALA A 13 12.86 7.64 -14.27
N ASN A 14 12.19 7.24 -15.34
CA ASN A 14 10.75 7.49 -15.56
C ASN A 14 9.85 6.62 -14.67
N ASN A 15 10.13 6.59 -13.37
CA ASN A 15 9.39 5.80 -12.39
C ASN A 15 7.95 6.33 -12.29
N GLU A 16 6.98 5.44 -12.46
CA GLU A 16 5.58 5.80 -12.25
C GLU A 16 5.30 6.01 -10.75
N VAL A 17 4.35 6.89 -10.45
CA VAL A 17 3.83 7.04 -9.08
C VAL A 17 2.35 6.78 -9.15
N ILE A 18 1.96 5.64 -8.61
CA ILE A 18 0.61 5.09 -8.70
C ILE A 18 -0.11 5.31 -7.37
N CYS A 19 -1.33 5.83 -7.44
CA CYS A 19 -2.22 5.96 -6.28
C CYS A 19 -3.66 5.73 -6.76
N THR A 20 -4.17 4.54 -6.51
CA THR A 20 -5.46 4.05 -7.00
C THR A 20 -6.63 4.39 -6.07
N LEU A 21 -6.39 5.08 -4.95
CA LEU A 21 -7.42 5.42 -3.96
C LEU A 21 -8.61 6.19 -4.55
N ARG A 22 -8.40 6.94 -5.63
CA ARG A 22 -9.43 7.74 -6.32
C ARG A 22 -10.05 7.04 -7.52
N ASP A 23 -9.71 5.78 -7.77
CA ASP A 23 -10.35 5.00 -8.82
C ASP A 23 -11.85 4.82 -8.51
N ASP A 24 -12.70 4.96 -9.53
CA ASP A 24 -14.16 4.95 -9.39
C ASP A 24 -14.71 3.60 -8.91
N SER A 25 -13.97 2.50 -9.10
CA SER A 25 -14.36 1.16 -8.65
C SER A 25 -14.16 0.95 -7.14
N VAL A 26 -13.23 1.70 -6.52
CA VAL A 26 -12.78 1.49 -5.12
C VAL A 26 -13.92 1.63 -4.10
N PRO A 27 -14.83 2.63 -4.17
CA PRO A 27 -15.94 2.73 -3.23
C PRO A 27 -16.88 1.51 -3.28
N GLY A 28 -17.11 0.93 -4.46
CA GLY A 28 -17.92 -0.28 -4.63
C GLY A 28 -17.22 -1.49 -4.03
N LEU A 29 -15.96 -1.69 -4.41
CA LEU A 29 -15.13 -2.80 -3.93
C LEU A 29 -14.95 -2.79 -2.41
N ALA A 30 -14.82 -1.60 -1.81
CA ALA A 30 -14.69 -1.44 -0.36
C ALA A 30 -15.93 -1.95 0.39
N LYS A 31 -17.12 -1.71 -0.18
CA LYS A 31 -18.38 -2.20 0.40
C LYS A 31 -18.50 -3.71 0.24
N GLU A 32 -18.15 -4.23 -0.94
CA GLU A 32 -18.21 -5.67 -1.24
C GLU A 32 -17.29 -6.49 -0.33
N LEU A 33 -16.05 -6.04 -0.17
CA LEU A 33 -15.03 -6.74 0.63
C LEU A 33 -15.09 -6.38 2.13
N GLY A 34 -15.99 -5.50 2.55
CA GLY A 34 -16.14 -5.12 3.96
C GLY A 34 -14.89 -4.47 4.56
N ASN A 35 -14.12 -3.73 3.77
CA ASN A 35 -12.85 -3.14 4.19
C ASN A 35 -12.77 -1.65 3.79
N THR A 36 -11.76 -0.93 4.29
CA THR A 36 -11.56 0.48 3.97
C THR A 36 -11.19 0.67 2.50
N ARG A 37 -11.57 1.81 1.92
CA ARG A 37 -11.16 2.21 0.56
C ARG A 37 -9.65 2.15 0.36
N SER A 38 -8.86 2.54 1.36
CA SER A 38 -7.41 2.51 1.29
C SER A 38 -6.83 1.10 1.25
N ALA A 39 -7.47 0.12 1.90
CA ALA A 39 -7.05 -1.28 1.82
C ALA A 39 -7.38 -1.86 0.45
N VAL A 40 -8.64 -1.82 0.04
CA VAL A 40 -9.06 -2.47 -1.23
C VAL A 40 -8.46 -1.82 -2.47
N ALA A 41 -8.03 -0.55 -2.41
CA ALA A 41 -7.34 0.09 -3.53
C ALA A 41 -6.04 -0.64 -3.92
N LEU A 42 -5.45 -1.44 -3.04
CA LEU A 42 -4.27 -2.26 -3.33
C LEU A 42 -4.57 -3.43 -4.28
N GLU A 43 -5.83 -3.85 -4.41
CA GLU A 43 -6.20 -4.86 -5.42
C GLU A 43 -5.84 -4.39 -6.83
N LEU A 44 -5.97 -3.08 -7.08
CA LEU A 44 -5.57 -2.45 -8.33
C LEU A 44 -4.05 -2.33 -8.49
N TRP A 45 -3.24 -2.62 -7.45
CA TRP A 45 -1.77 -2.63 -7.53
C TRP A 45 -1.22 -3.99 -7.97
N ARG A 46 -2.01 -5.08 -7.96
CA ARG A 46 -1.51 -6.42 -8.31
C ARG A 46 -0.67 -6.46 -9.59
N PRO A 47 -1.07 -5.81 -10.71
CA PRO A 47 -0.27 -5.81 -11.94
C PRO A 47 1.06 -5.04 -11.84
N HIS A 48 1.22 -4.21 -10.81
CA HIS A 48 2.35 -3.30 -10.61
C HIS A 48 3.20 -3.65 -9.38
N LEU A 49 2.81 -4.68 -8.61
CA LEU A 49 3.36 -4.90 -7.27
C LEU A 49 4.76 -5.52 -7.30
N GLU A 50 5.02 -6.41 -8.25
CA GLU A 50 6.30 -7.10 -8.38
C GLU A 50 7.47 -6.11 -8.54
N GLY A 51 8.44 -6.16 -7.64
CA GLY A 51 9.62 -5.29 -7.68
C GLY A 51 9.38 -3.80 -7.41
N SER A 52 8.16 -3.42 -7.03
CA SER A 52 7.80 -2.03 -6.75
C SER A 52 8.36 -1.49 -5.44
N VAL A 53 8.37 -0.16 -5.28
CA VAL A 53 8.56 0.49 -3.98
C VAL A 53 7.20 0.93 -3.45
N VAL A 54 6.70 0.23 -2.44
CA VAL A 54 5.41 0.53 -1.82
C VAL A 54 5.59 1.58 -0.73
N VAL A 55 4.78 2.64 -0.76
CA VAL A 55 4.80 3.70 0.27
C VAL A 55 3.41 3.87 0.88
N ILE A 56 3.26 3.49 2.15
CA ILE A 56 2.03 3.66 2.92
C ILE A 56 2.25 4.72 3.99
N GLY A 57 1.89 5.96 3.68
CA GLY A 57 2.09 7.11 4.57
C GLY A 57 0.87 7.60 5.35
N ASN A 58 -0.28 6.92 5.23
CA ASN A 58 -1.50 7.36 5.90
C ASN A 58 -2.27 6.19 6.52
N ALA A 59 -2.82 5.29 5.71
CA ALA A 59 -3.80 4.31 6.18
C ALA A 59 -3.15 3.05 6.77
N PRO A 60 -3.32 2.76 8.07
CA PRO A 60 -2.83 1.50 8.67
C PRO A 60 -3.46 0.26 8.06
N THR A 61 -4.76 0.34 7.69
CA THR A 61 -5.50 -0.75 7.06
C THR A 61 -4.92 -1.15 5.71
N ALA A 62 -4.33 -0.22 4.95
CA ALA A 62 -3.62 -0.54 3.72
C ALA A 62 -2.36 -1.36 4.01
N LEU A 63 -1.66 -1.09 5.11
CA LEU A 63 -0.46 -1.85 5.47
C LEU A 63 -0.81 -3.26 5.95
N PHE A 64 -1.83 -3.41 6.78
CA PHE A 64 -2.34 -4.74 7.14
C PHE A 64 -2.75 -5.54 5.90
N TYR A 65 -3.55 -4.94 5.03
CA TYR A 65 -4.05 -5.61 3.83
C TYR A 65 -2.93 -5.98 2.84
N LEU A 66 -1.91 -5.14 2.70
CA LEU A 66 -0.73 -5.48 1.89
C LEU A 66 -0.06 -6.76 2.39
N LEU A 67 0.12 -6.89 3.71
CA LEU A 67 0.75 -8.07 4.30
C LEU A 67 -0.13 -9.32 4.08
N GLU A 68 -1.44 -9.20 4.26
CA GLU A 68 -2.41 -10.26 3.93
C GLU A 68 -2.37 -10.67 2.45
N MET A 69 -2.25 -9.71 1.54
CA MET A 69 -2.11 -9.98 0.10
C MET A 69 -0.83 -10.77 -0.19
N ILE A 70 0.29 -10.40 0.42
CA ILE A 70 1.57 -11.11 0.25
C ILE A 70 1.49 -12.52 0.85
N ASP A 71 0.86 -12.66 2.03
CA ASP A 71 0.60 -13.96 2.66
C ASP A 71 -0.27 -14.86 1.74
N ALA A 72 -1.20 -14.26 1.00
CA ALA A 72 -2.04 -14.93 -0.02
C ALA A 72 -1.33 -15.16 -1.37
N GLY A 73 -0.03 -14.87 -1.49
CA GLY A 73 0.77 -15.12 -2.68
C GLY A 73 0.76 -14.00 -3.73
N ALA A 74 0.39 -12.76 -3.35
CA ALA A 74 0.59 -11.62 -4.23
C ALA A 74 2.08 -11.41 -4.55
N PRO A 75 2.42 -10.85 -5.73
CA PRO A 75 3.80 -10.53 -6.06
C PRO A 75 4.45 -9.64 -5.01
N LYS A 76 5.75 -9.81 -4.76
CA LYS A 76 6.44 -9.06 -3.71
C LYS A 76 6.98 -7.73 -4.24
N PRO A 77 6.78 -6.61 -3.52
CA PRO A 77 7.52 -5.38 -3.78
C PRO A 77 9.01 -5.58 -3.49
N ALA A 78 9.86 -4.69 -4.00
CA ALA A 78 11.27 -4.63 -3.66
C ALA A 78 11.53 -3.91 -2.32
N LEU A 79 10.59 -3.06 -1.87
CA LEU A 79 10.68 -2.33 -0.61
C LEU A 79 9.29 -1.91 -0.14
N ILE A 80 9.04 -1.99 1.18
CA ILE A 80 7.87 -1.39 1.83
C ILE A 80 8.30 -0.27 2.76
N VAL A 81 7.78 0.92 2.51
CA VAL A 81 7.92 2.11 3.35
C VAL A 81 6.61 2.29 4.15
N GLY A 82 6.55 1.64 5.32
CA GLY A 82 5.40 1.64 6.22
C GLY A 82 5.42 2.78 7.24
N PHE A 83 4.90 3.95 6.87
CA PHE A 83 4.76 5.12 7.75
C PHE A 83 3.31 5.59 7.96
N PRO A 84 2.30 4.70 8.13
CA PRO A 84 0.97 5.17 8.47
C PRO A 84 0.98 5.91 9.82
N VAL A 85 0.13 6.94 9.91
CA VAL A 85 -0.07 7.77 11.09
C VAL A 85 -1.50 7.55 11.60
N GLY A 86 -1.69 7.65 12.90
CA GLY A 86 -3.00 7.52 13.52
C GLY A 86 -2.90 6.95 14.93
N PHE A 87 -4.04 6.93 15.60
CA PHE A 87 -4.18 6.40 16.96
C PHE A 87 -4.76 4.98 16.99
N VAL A 88 -5.23 4.47 15.84
CA VAL A 88 -5.85 3.14 15.73
C VAL A 88 -5.13 2.36 14.63
N GLY A 89 -4.46 1.27 15.01
CA GLY A 89 -3.79 0.34 14.09
C GLY A 89 -2.46 0.83 13.51
N ALA A 90 -2.10 2.11 13.65
CA ALA A 90 -0.88 2.66 13.06
C ALA A 90 0.38 2.07 13.70
N ALA A 91 0.44 1.96 15.03
CA ALA A 91 1.58 1.38 15.71
C ALA A 91 1.69 -0.13 15.42
N GLU A 92 0.55 -0.82 15.47
CA GLU A 92 0.42 -2.26 15.32
C GLU A 92 0.76 -2.72 13.90
N SER A 93 0.29 -2.01 12.87
CA SER A 93 0.62 -2.34 11.47
C SER A 93 2.10 -2.18 11.16
N LYS A 94 2.74 -1.13 11.70
CA LYS A 94 4.20 -0.93 11.57
C LYS A 94 4.99 -1.98 12.34
N ALA A 95 4.54 -2.33 13.55
CA ALA A 95 5.17 -3.38 14.34
C ALA A 95 5.07 -4.74 13.65
N MET A 96 3.93 -5.04 13.01
CA MET A 96 3.74 -6.26 12.24
C MET A 96 4.68 -6.32 11.03
N LEU A 97 4.81 -5.22 10.27
CA LEU A 97 5.78 -5.13 9.16
C LEU A 97 7.22 -5.32 9.66
N ALA A 98 7.59 -4.70 10.78
CA ALA A 98 8.94 -4.78 11.33
C ALA A 98 9.28 -6.17 11.90
N ALA A 99 8.28 -6.87 12.44
CA ALA A 99 8.45 -8.23 12.96
C ALA A 99 8.63 -9.25 11.83
N ASP A 100 7.88 -9.08 10.73
CA ASP A 100 7.99 -9.93 9.54
C ASP A 100 7.53 -9.18 8.27
N SER A 101 8.46 -8.90 7.37
CA SER A 101 8.19 -8.24 6.09
C SER A 101 7.70 -9.20 4.99
N ARG A 102 7.47 -10.48 5.32
CA ARG A 102 7.13 -11.57 4.38
C ARG A 102 8.24 -11.82 3.35
N GLY A 103 9.48 -11.57 3.74
CA GLY A 103 10.64 -11.68 2.85
C GLY A 103 10.63 -10.65 1.72
N VAL A 104 9.98 -9.51 1.94
CA VAL A 104 10.28 -8.25 1.26
C VAL A 104 11.52 -7.63 1.88
#